data_AF-A0A922JJ13-F1
#
_entry.id   AF-A0A922JJ13-F1
#
_cell.length_a   1.000
_cell.length_b   1.000
_cell.length_c   1.000
_cell.angle_alpha   90.00
_cell.angle_beta   90.00
_cell.angle_gamma   90.00
#
_symmetry.space_group_name_H-M   'P 1'
#
loop_
_entity.id
_entity.type
_entity.pdbx_description
1 polymer ?
#
loop_
_entity_poly.entity_id
_entity_poly.type
_entity_poly.pdbx_seq_one_letter_code
_entity_poly.pdbx_strand_id
1 'polypeptide(L)' 'MEKLVDSINNAYEEFVTAASNVLEAEKISGGQKTVATNAALEIVEQKWESFRVACDHAEEFVECAKKTIEYDKGASV' A
#
# COMPACT_ATOMS: atom_id res chain seq x y z
N MET A 1 -8.10 6.06 -13.79
CA MET A 1 -8.43 4.87 -13.00
C MET A 1 -7.37 3.79 -13.15
N GLU A 2 -6.96 3.42 -14.37
CA GLU A 2 -5.83 2.46 -14.58
C GLU A 2 -4.58 2.84 -13.78
N LYS A 3 -4.11 4.09 -13.89
CA LYS A 3 -2.96 4.59 -13.10
C LYS A 3 -3.10 4.47 -11.58
N LEU A 4 -4.33 4.49 -11.06
CA LEU A 4 -4.60 4.34 -9.63
C LEU A 4 -4.48 2.87 -9.24
N VAL A 5 -5.08 1.98 -10.02
CA VAL A 5 -4.96 0.53 -9.85
C VAL A 5 -3.49 0.09 -9.97
N ASP A 6 -2.75 0.61 -10.94
CA ASP A 6 -1.33 0.35 -11.12
C ASP A 6 -0.50 0.83 -9.91
N SER A 7 -0.83 2.01 -9.37
CA SER A 7 -0.16 2.55 -8.18
C SER A 7 -0.37 1.67 -6.95
N ILE A 8 -1.60 1.19 -6.74
CA ILE A 8 -1.94 0.29 -5.61
C ILE A 8 -1.24 -1.05 -5.79
N ASN A 9 -1.29 -1.64 -6.99
CA ASN A 9 -0.63 -2.90 -7.30
C ASN A 9 0.88 -2.82 -7.08
N ASN A 10 1.54 -1.78 -7.59
CA ASN A 10 2.97 -1.59 -7.38
C ASN A 10 3.31 -1.46 -5.88
N ALA A 11 2.55 -0.65 -5.14
CA ALA A 11 2.78 -0.50 -3.70
C ALA A 11 2.54 -1.81 -2.92
N TYR A 12 1.57 -2.63 -3.34
CA TYR A 12 1.32 -3.96 -2.79
C TYR A 12 2.49 -4.92 -3.05
N GLU A 13 2.96 -4.99 -4.30
CA GLU A 13 4.09 -5.85 -4.69
C GLU A 13 5.37 -5.47 -3.93
N GLU A 14 5.63 -4.17 -3.77
CA GLU A 14 6.77 -3.67 -2.98
C GLU A 14 6.65 -4.05 -1.50
N PHE A 15 5.45 -3.97 -0.90
CA PHE A 15 5.20 -4.40 0.47
C PHE A 15 5.41 -5.91 0.65
N VAL A 16 4.86 -6.74 -0.25
CA VAL A 16 5.03 -8.21 -0.20
C VAL A 16 6.49 -8.61 -0.39
N THR A 17 7.20 -7.92 -1.27
CA THR A 17 8.65 -8.12 -1.48
C THR A 17 9.42 -7.79 -0.20
N ALA A 18 9.13 -6.66 0.44
CA ALA A 18 9.76 -6.31 1.71
C ALA A 18 9.49 -7.36 2.80
N ALA A 19 8.25 -7.86 2.91
CA ALA A 19 7.88 -8.88 3.88
C ALA A 19 8.62 -10.21 3.63
N SER A 20 8.78 -10.58 2.36
CA SER A 20 9.56 -11.76 1.96
C SER A 20 11.03 -11.62 2.38
N ASN A 21 11.61 -10.43 2.25
CA ASN A 21 12.99 -10.16 2.67
C ASN A 21 13.18 -10.30 4.19
N VAL A 22 12.17 -9.96 4.99
CA VAL A 22 12.22 -10.21 6.45
C VAL A 22 12.29 -11.71 6.74
N LEU A 23 11.43 -12.51 6.10
CA LEU A 23 11.42 -13.97 6.29
C LEU A 23 12.73 -14.61 5.83
N GLU A 24 13.31 -14.13 4.73
CA GLU A 24 14.62 -14.58 4.27
C GLU A 24 15.73 -14.21 5.27
N ALA A 25 15.74 -12.98 5.78
CA ALA A 25 16.70 -12.54 6.79
C ALA A 25 16.58 -13.34 8.09
N GLU A 26 15.36 -13.63 8.56
CA GLU A 26 15.10 -14.49 9.71
C GLU A 26 15.54 -15.93 9.47
N LYS A 27 15.32 -16.47 8.26
CA LYS A 27 15.76 -17.82 7.89
C LYS A 27 17.28 -17.93 7.91
N ILE A 28 17.98 -16.94 7.35
CA ILE A 28 19.45 -16.90 7.31
C ILE A 28 20.03 -16.80 8.72
N SER A 29 19.39 -16.03 9.61
CA SER A 29 19.84 -15.89 11.00
C SER A 29 19.43 -17.04 11.92
N GLY A 30 18.71 -18.06 11.41
CA GLY A 30 18.20 -19.16 12.24
C GLY A 30 17.16 -18.70 13.28
N GLY A 31 16.40 -17.66 12.97
CA GLY A 31 15.40 -17.06 13.87
C GLY A 31 16.01 -16.10 14.90
N GLN A 32 17.30 -15.78 14.82
CA GLN A 32 17.89 -14.76 15.68
C GLN A 32 17.54 -13.37 15.16
N LYS A 33 17.16 -12.47 16.08
CA LYS A 33 16.96 -11.06 15.75
C LYS A 33 18.31 -10.42 15.46
N THR A 34 18.56 -10.09 14.20
CA THR A 34 19.82 -9.47 13.74
C THR A 34 19.60 -8.02 13.30
N VAL A 35 20.70 -7.29 13.10
CA VAL A 35 20.67 -5.96 12.47
C VAL A 35 20.02 -6.03 11.09
N ALA A 36 20.28 -7.09 10.32
CA ALA A 36 19.67 -7.30 9.01
C ALA A 36 18.15 -7.51 9.10
N THR A 37 17.68 -8.31 10.07
CA THR A 37 16.25 -8.51 10.33
C THR A 37 15.57 -7.21 10.75
N ASN A 38 16.21 -6.41 11.61
CA ASN A 38 15.67 -5.11 12.04
C ASN A 38 15.57 -4.12 10.87
N ALA A 39 16.61 -4.02 10.04
CA ALA A 39 16.58 -3.17 8.84
C ALA A 39 15.48 -3.61 7.86
N ALA A 40 15.30 -4.93 7.67
CA ALA A 40 14.23 -5.45 6.83
C ALA A 40 12.83 -5.12 7.40
N LEU A 41 12.65 -5.17 8.73
CA LEU A 41 11.40 -4.79 9.39
C LEU A 41 11.07 -3.31 9.21
N GLU A 42 12.05 -2.41 9.37
CA GLU A 42 11.86 -0.97 9.12
C GLU A 42 11.43 -0.70 7.67
N ILE A 43 12.02 -1.42 6.70
CA ILE A 43 11.61 -1.33 5.30
C ILE A 43 10.17 -1.83 5.09
N VAL A 44 9.78 -2.93 5.76
CA VAL A 44 8.40 -3.43 5.70
C VAL A 44 7.42 -2.41 6.24
N GLU A 45 7.71 -1.78 7.38
CA GLU A 45 6.87 -0.72 7.96
C GLU A 45 6.73 0.46 7.00
N GLN A 46 7.83 0.89 6.38
CA GLN A 46 7.80 1.96 5.39
C GLN A 46 6.93 1.60 4.17
N LYS A 47 7.08 0.39 3.63
CA LYS A 47 6.32 -0.05 2.44
C LYS A 47 4.86 -0.30 2.76
N TRP A 48 4.54 -0.80 3.95
CA TRP A 48 3.18 -0.88 4.45
C TRP A 48 2.50 0.49 4.49
N GLU A 49 3.18 1.51 5.01
CA GLU A 49 2.62 2.86 5.06
C GLU A 49 2.37 3.42 3.65
N SER A 50 3.33 3.27 2.73
CA SER A 50 3.13 3.68 1.34
C SER A 50 1.94 2.98 0.68
N PHE A 51 1.76 1.67 0.92
CA PHE A 51 0.62 0.93 0.41
C PHE A 51 -0.70 1.44 1.00
N ARG A 52 -0.75 1.72 2.31
CA ARG A 52 -1.92 2.30 2.96
C ARG A 52 -2.30 3.64 2.35
N VAL A 53 -1.33 4.55 2.18
CA VAL A 53 -1.56 5.87 1.56
C VAL A 53 -2.10 5.74 0.12
N ALA A 54 -1.61 4.76 -0.65
CA ALA A 54 -2.14 4.50 -1.99
C ALA A 54 -3.60 4.02 -1.95
N CYS A 55 -3.97 3.22 -0.95
CA CYS A 55 -5.36 2.80 -0.73
C CYS A 55 -6.25 3.98 -0.32
N ASP A 56 -5.79 4.82 0.61
CA ASP A 56 -6.52 6.01 1.07
C ASP A 56 -6.81 6.96 -0.11
N HIS A 57 -5.81 7.21 -0.96
CA HIS A 57 -5.98 8.03 -2.16
C HIS A 57 -7.03 7.43 -3.11
N ALA A 58 -7.07 6.10 -3.22
CA ALA A 58 -8.05 5.42 -4.06
C ALA A 58 -9.47 5.55 -3.52
N GLU A 59 -9.64 5.47 -2.20
CA GLU A 59 -10.91 5.72 -1.52
C GLU A 59 -11.38 7.16 -1.75
N GLU A 60 -10.50 8.15 -1.55
CA GLU A 60 -10.80 9.56 -1.80
C GLU A 60 -11.24 9.82 -3.25
N PHE A 61 -10.58 9.17 -4.22
CA PHE A 61 -10.96 9.28 -5.62
C PHE A 61 -12.40 8.76 -5.87
N VAL A 62 -12.75 7.61 -5.28
CA VAL A 62 -14.10 7.04 -5.41
C VAL A 62 -15.14 7.94 -4.74
N GLU A 63 -14.84 8.47 -3.55
CA GLU A 63 -15.73 9.40 -2.85
C GLU A 63 -15.94 10.72 -3.63
N CYS A 64 -14.89 11.23 -4.28
CA CYS A 64 -14.98 12.40 -5.15
C CYS A 64 -15.85 12.12 -6.39
N ALA A 65 -15.69 10.93 -7.00
CA ALA A 65 -16.51 10.51 -8.13
C ALA A 65 -17.99 10.37 -7.74
N LYS A 66 -18.29 9.78 -6.57
CA LYS A 66 -19.66 9.69 -6.03
C LYS A 66 -20.30 11.06 -5.87
N LYS A 67 -19.62 11.99 -5.21
CA LYS A 67 -20.12 13.37 -5.03
C LYS A 67 -20.44 14.01 -6.38
N THR A 68 -19.54 13.93 -7.34
CA THR A 68 -19.75 14.49 -8.70
C THR A 68 -21.03 13.94 -9.35
N ILE A 69 -21.26 12.63 -9.24
CA ILE A 69 -22.47 11.98 -9.79
C ILE A 69 -23.74 12.40 -9.01
N GLU A 70 -23.65 12.55 -7.68
CA GLU A 70 -24.78 12.96 -6.84
C GLU A 70 -25.20 14.41 -7.08
N TYR A 71 -24.25 15.35 -7.22
CA TYR A 71 -24.54 16.75 -7.53
C TYR A 71 -25.20 16.91 -8.93
N ASP A 72 -24.79 16.10 -9.91
CA ASP A 72 -25.35 16.14 -11.27
C ASP A 72 -26.82 15.65 -11.31
N LYS A 73 -27.18 14.71 -10.43
CA LYS A 73 -28.58 14.27 -10.25
C LYS A 73 -29.46 15.31 -9.55
N GLY A 74 -28.88 16.18 -8.71
CA GLY A 74 -29.61 17.25 -8.02
C GLY A 74 -29.89 18.48 -8.90
N ALA A 75 -29.11 18.70 -9.96
CA ALA A 75 -29.25 19.84 -10.87
C ALA A 75 -30.27 19.61 -12.01
N SER A 76 -30.83 18.41 -12.14
CA SER A 76 -31.86 18.05 -13.14
C SER A 76 -33.29 18.05 -12.59
N VAL A 77 -33.56 18.68 -11.43
CA VAL A 77 -34.91 18.86 -10.86
C VAL A 77 -35.36 20.30 -10.98
#